data_AF-A0A847RP13-F1
#
_entry.id   AF-A0A847RP13-F1
#
_cell.length_a   1.000
_cell.length_b   1.000
_cell.length_c   1.000
_cell.angle_alpha   90.00
_cell.angle_beta   90.00
_cell.angle_gamma   90.00
#
_symmetry.space_group_name_H-M   'P 1'
#
loop_
_entity.id
_entity.type
_entity.pdbx_description
1 polymer ?
#
loop_
_entity_poly.entity_id
_entity_poly.type
_entity_poly.pdbx_seq_one_letter_code
_entity_poly.pdbx_strand_id
1 'polypeptide(L)'
;MLTNIPRSYKFRFENNFIDFLNLIKTASVTFKGQDLEIDGQLEGHSDISFNLYRGIDKFKRVLSDAWHDSNNSLEETLDNTYLKTDKFFLLSRYITEVESIQQLLTIEKGDFSHKNFYFSNISTEQKYQVVTLDQKEFQEYYFWMDHYVKKMLSYLNHIKSAIENVPQEEFRIPEYMKPDPNDSSFENPIGCFEYLFLNNGISRMRNQFVPTEEDYYHNDIIYDKEKEVLTIHDQDPETGEWETKVVHFKDKYRNRLYSSFLLSRKLIDEHINKDKKDDEIRTFISLILGKLKYLLKSIESNKDAIKYEESPKPIRGLIRYLYEKYDFFCPKADDLVEDILSEKIKKIEQSPPSKLIPQLSNTINVFMFKRRNIETFSTILYHGLTTGQLISKETDIQKIRKAFDGTAQVHPLKIRWIDRGKNGKCNKQTLLYLFRRLIEEGIIEEITDNKLLFQRLNFVFVDENGEQLQYLKESKAAAGKSSKTITYSKKVIDTAIKDINTATYGK
;
A
#
# COMPACT_ATOMS: atom_id res chain seq x y z
N MET A 1 -21.82 -0.58 12.94
CA MET A 1 -20.38 -0.41 12.67
C MET A 1 -20.02 -1.43 11.63
N LEU A 2 -19.92 -0.97 10.38
CA LEU A 2 -19.65 -1.79 9.20
C LEU A 2 -18.21 -2.31 9.29
N THR A 3 -18.00 -3.55 8.88
CA THR A 3 -16.70 -4.16 8.68
C THR A 3 -15.96 -3.39 7.58
N ASN A 4 -15.24 -2.33 7.97
CA ASN A 4 -14.26 -1.66 7.12
C ASN A 4 -13.03 -2.57 6.98
N ILE A 5 -13.20 -3.72 6.33
CA ILE A 5 -12.13 -4.16 5.44
C ILE A 5 -12.14 -3.08 4.35
N PRO A 6 -11.05 -2.34 4.13
CA PRO A 6 -10.97 -1.47 2.98
C PRO A 6 -11.05 -2.40 1.76
N ARG A 7 -12.28 -2.67 1.28
CA ARG A 7 -12.51 -3.03 -0.11
C ARG A 7 -11.68 -2.02 -0.86
N SER A 8 -10.74 -2.53 -1.62
CA SER A 8 -9.70 -1.77 -2.29
C SER A 8 -10.34 -0.80 -3.28
N TYR A 9 -10.79 0.35 -2.77
CA TYR A 9 -11.33 1.49 -3.51
C TYR A 9 -10.36 1.89 -4.63
N LYS A 10 -9.07 1.64 -4.39
CA LYS A 10 -7.97 1.77 -5.35
C LYS A 10 -8.23 1.06 -6.69
N PHE A 11 -8.95 -0.08 -6.74
CA PHE A 11 -9.19 -0.78 -8.00
C PHE A 11 -10.40 -0.27 -8.79
N ARG A 12 -11.41 0.34 -8.14
CA ARG A 12 -12.61 0.77 -8.87
C ARG A 12 -12.32 1.95 -9.80
N PHE A 13 -11.58 2.94 -9.30
CA PHE A 13 -11.20 4.09 -10.13
C PHE A 13 -10.24 3.69 -11.24
N GLU A 14 -9.19 2.92 -10.93
CA GLU A 14 -8.22 2.52 -11.96
C GLU A 14 -8.91 1.73 -13.08
N ASN A 15 -9.88 0.87 -12.77
CA ASN A 15 -10.64 0.15 -13.79
C ASN A 15 -11.50 1.09 -14.64
N ASN A 16 -12.36 1.93 -14.03
CA ASN A 16 -13.25 2.83 -14.78
C ASN A 16 -12.45 3.81 -15.67
N PHE A 17 -11.38 4.36 -15.12
CA PHE A 17 -10.49 5.24 -15.86
C PHE A 17 -9.77 4.52 -16.99
N ILE A 18 -9.23 3.32 -16.75
CA ILE A 18 -8.61 2.49 -17.79
C ILE A 18 -9.62 2.14 -18.89
N ASP A 19 -10.87 1.84 -18.55
CA ASP A 19 -11.93 1.54 -19.52
C ASP A 19 -12.22 2.76 -20.41
N PHE A 20 -12.35 3.96 -19.82
CA PHE A 20 -12.45 5.20 -20.58
C PHE A 20 -11.24 5.40 -21.51
N LEU A 21 -10.02 5.23 -21.00
CA LEU A 21 -8.80 5.37 -21.81
C LEU A 21 -8.75 4.33 -22.93
N ASN A 22 -9.18 3.09 -22.69
CA ASN A 22 -9.16 2.00 -23.69
C ASN A 22 -10.12 2.26 -24.85
N LEU A 23 -11.26 2.91 -24.61
CA LEU A 23 -12.18 3.33 -25.68
C LEU A 23 -11.55 4.35 -26.64
N ILE A 24 -10.53 5.07 -26.19
CA ILE A 24 -9.89 6.15 -26.96
C ILE A 24 -8.52 5.72 -27.50
N LYS A 25 -7.76 4.87 -26.80
CA LYS A 25 -6.39 4.45 -27.16
C LYS A 25 -6.28 3.78 -28.54
N THR A 26 -7.36 3.24 -29.06
CA THR A 26 -7.41 2.52 -30.33
C THR A 26 -8.58 3.00 -31.18
N ALA A 27 -8.41 2.99 -32.49
CA ALA A 27 -9.47 3.18 -33.46
C ALA A 27 -9.56 1.93 -34.33
N SER A 28 -10.24 0.91 -33.83
CA SER A 28 -10.41 -0.38 -34.52
C SER A 28 -11.72 -0.40 -35.28
N VAL A 29 -11.67 -0.62 -36.58
CA VAL A 29 -12.83 -0.76 -37.45
C VAL A 29 -12.91 -2.19 -37.93
N THR A 30 -14.07 -2.81 -37.72
CA THR A 30 -14.36 -4.14 -38.27
C THR A 30 -15.52 -4.03 -39.24
N PHE A 31 -15.28 -4.43 -40.49
CA PHE A 31 -16.28 -4.54 -41.54
C PHE A 31 -16.67 -6.01 -41.74
N LYS A 32 -17.98 -6.28 -41.77
CA LYS A 32 -18.56 -7.59 -42.09
C LYS A 32 -19.65 -7.42 -43.14
N GLY A 33 -19.33 -7.75 -44.38
CA GLY A 33 -20.31 -7.99 -45.44
C GLY A 33 -20.74 -9.46 -45.42
N GLN A 34 -22.04 -9.70 -45.65
CA GLN A 34 -22.62 -11.03 -45.81
C GLN A 34 -23.87 -10.95 -46.67
N ASP A 35 -24.21 -12.02 -47.38
CA ASP A 35 -25.52 -12.13 -48.03
C ASP A 35 -26.55 -12.68 -47.05
N LEU A 36 -27.68 -11.98 -46.93
CA LEU A 36 -28.82 -12.39 -46.13
C LEU A 36 -29.97 -12.74 -47.06
N GLU A 37 -30.57 -13.91 -46.86
CA GLU A 37 -31.80 -14.27 -47.56
C GLU A 37 -32.99 -13.57 -46.89
N ILE A 38 -33.61 -12.65 -47.60
CA ILE A 38 -34.80 -11.90 -47.18
C ILE A 38 -35.87 -12.15 -48.24
N ASP A 39 -36.98 -12.77 -47.84
CA ASP A 39 -38.10 -13.14 -48.72
C ASP A 39 -37.68 -13.95 -49.97
N GLY A 40 -36.69 -14.83 -49.81
CA GLY A 40 -36.18 -15.69 -50.89
C GLY A 40 -35.26 -14.97 -51.88
N GLN A 41 -34.88 -13.72 -51.63
CA GLN A 41 -33.86 -12.99 -52.36
C GLN A 41 -32.60 -12.82 -51.50
N LEU A 42 -31.43 -13.04 -52.10
CA LEU A 42 -30.15 -12.73 -51.45
C LEU A 42 -29.91 -11.22 -51.50
N GLU A 43 -30.09 -10.56 -50.37
CA GLU A 43 -29.78 -9.15 -50.19
C GLU A 43 -28.41 -8.98 -49.54
N GLY A 44 -27.62 -8.04 -50.07
CA GLY A 44 -26.32 -7.73 -49.50
C GLY A 44 -26.47 -6.92 -48.21
N HIS A 45 -25.90 -7.41 -47.12
CA HIS A 45 -25.88 -6.71 -45.85
C HIS A 45 -24.45 -6.42 -45.41
N SER A 46 -24.20 -5.20 -44.94
CA SER A 46 -22.92 -4.78 -44.40
C SER A 46 -23.07 -4.21 -43.00
N ASP A 47 -22.20 -4.64 -42.10
CA ASP A 47 -22.12 -4.16 -40.73
C ASP A 47 -20.73 -3.58 -40.46
N ILE A 48 -20.71 -2.38 -39.88
CA ILE A 48 -19.48 -1.68 -39.50
C ILE A 48 -19.54 -1.48 -37.98
N SER A 49 -18.48 -1.94 -37.32
CA SER A 49 -18.29 -1.68 -35.90
C SER A 49 -17.00 -0.90 -35.67
N PHE A 50 -17.10 0.15 -34.87
CA PHE A 50 -15.97 0.95 -34.41
C PHE A 50 -15.72 0.65 -32.93
N ASN A 51 -14.51 0.18 -32.61
CA ASN A 51 -14.16 -0.34 -31.29
C ASN A 51 -15.18 -1.36 -30.75
N LEU A 52 -15.67 -2.26 -31.61
CA LEU A 52 -16.73 -3.26 -31.32
C LEU A 52 -18.15 -2.69 -31.17
N TYR A 53 -18.35 -1.39 -31.34
CA TYR A 53 -19.67 -0.75 -31.25
C TYR A 53 -20.24 -0.46 -32.64
N ARG A 54 -21.48 -0.89 -32.85
CA ARG A 54 -22.26 -0.60 -34.07
C ARG A 54 -22.94 0.75 -33.94
N GLY A 55 -22.65 1.66 -34.88
CA GLY A 55 -23.26 2.99 -34.96
C GLY A 55 -22.66 4.02 -34.01
N ILE A 56 -22.70 5.29 -34.45
CA ILE A 56 -22.07 6.41 -33.76
C ILE A 56 -22.75 6.74 -32.43
N ASP A 57 -24.07 6.69 -32.37
CA ASP A 57 -24.84 7.00 -31.16
C ASP A 57 -24.51 6.04 -30.00
N LYS A 58 -24.32 4.75 -30.32
CA LYS A 58 -23.94 3.75 -29.32
C LYS A 58 -22.54 4.02 -28.80
N PHE A 59 -21.58 4.27 -29.69
CA PHE A 59 -20.21 4.59 -29.31
C PHE A 59 -20.13 5.85 -28.45
N LYS A 60 -20.80 6.93 -28.87
CA LYS A 60 -20.91 8.18 -28.11
C LYS A 60 -21.49 7.96 -26.71
N ARG A 61 -22.56 7.18 -26.59
CA ARG A 61 -23.17 6.86 -25.29
C ARG A 61 -22.17 6.13 -24.38
N VAL A 62 -21.50 5.10 -24.90
CA VAL A 62 -20.51 4.34 -24.12
C VAL A 62 -19.34 5.20 -23.69
N LEU A 63 -18.82 6.09 -24.55
CA LEU A 63 -17.82 7.09 -24.17
C LEU A 63 -18.32 8.02 -23.06
N SER A 64 -19.56 8.48 -23.17
CA SER A 64 -20.19 9.33 -22.17
C SER A 64 -20.28 8.64 -20.82
N ASP A 65 -20.79 7.41 -20.79
CA ASP A 65 -20.98 6.63 -19.57
C ASP A 65 -19.62 6.36 -18.90
N ALA A 66 -18.63 5.89 -19.68
CA ALA A 66 -17.28 5.66 -19.18
C ALA A 66 -16.62 6.95 -18.63
N TRP A 67 -16.87 8.11 -19.25
CA TRP A 67 -16.40 9.40 -18.74
C TRP A 67 -17.06 9.76 -17.39
N HIS A 68 -18.38 9.57 -17.24
CA HIS A 68 -19.08 9.83 -15.97
C HIS A 68 -18.61 8.88 -14.87
N ASP A 69 -18.50 7.59 -15.17
CA ASP A 69 -18.07 6.57 -14.20
C ASP A 69 -16.62 6.78 -13.74
N SER A 70 -15.76 7.26 -14.64
CA SER A 70 -14.39 7.66 -14.31
C SER A 70 -14.38 8.86 -13.36
N ASN A 71 -15.16 9.90 -13.63
CA ASN A 71 -15.21 11.10 -12.80
C ASN A 71 -15.74 10.80 -11.39
N ASN A 72 -16.86 10.08 -11.29
CA ASN A 72 -17.44 9.71 -10.00
C ASN A 72 -16.45 8.92 -9.14
N SER A 73 -15.73 7.98 -9.76
CA SER A 73 -14.75 7.18 -9.03
C SER A 73 -13.47 7.97 -8.70
N LEU A 74 -13.13 9.01 -9.48
CA LEU A 74 -12.04 9.92 -9.16
C LEU A 74 -12.37 10.73 -7.91
N GLU A 75 -13.57 11.30 -7.85
CA GLU A 75 -14.03 12.08 -6.69
C GLU A 75 -13.97 11.23 -5.42
N GLU A 76 -14.48 9.99 -5.46
CA GLU A 76 -14.40 9.05 -4.33
C GLU A 76 -12.94 8.75 -3.94
N THR A 77 -12.06 8.55 -4.92
CA THR A 77 -10.63 8.28 -4.68
C THR A 77 -9.94 9.49 -4.05
N LEU A 78 -10.24 10.69 -4.54
CA LEU A 78 -9.71 11.93 -4.01
C LEU A 78 -10.23 12.16 -2.59
N ASP A 79 -11.52 11.98 -2.32
CA ASP A 79 -12.11 12.11 -0.98
C ASP A 79 -11.46 11.17 0.04
N ASN A 80 -11.09 9.96 -0.38
CA ASN A 80 -10.38 8.99 0.45
C ASN A 80 -8.87 9.26 0.57
N THR A 81 -8.31 10.21 -0.18
CA THR A 81 -6.90 10.59 -0.13
C THR A 81 -6.74 11.84 0.74
N TYR A 82 -6.09 11.72 1.90
CA TYR A 82 -5.97 12.84 2.85
C TYR A 82 -4.97 13.92 2.39
N LEU A 83 -3.77 13.52 1.98
CA LEU A 83 -2.68 14.45 1.73
C LEU A 83 -2.89 15.19 0.40
N LYS A 84 -2.80 16.52 0.44
CA LYS A 84 -2.87 17.42 -0.71
C LYS A 84 -1.84 17.04 -1.77
N THR A 85 -0.62 16.72 -1.34
CA THR A 85 0.49 16.28 -2.21
C THR A 85 0.15 14.98 -2.95
N ASP A 86 -0.50 14.03 -2.29
CA ASP A 86 -0.90 12.76 -2.91
C ASP A 86 -2.03 12.98 -3.91
N LYS A 87 -3.03 13.82 -3.59
CA LYS A 87 -4.09 14.22 -4.53
C LYS A 87 -3.47 14.85 -5.80
N PHE A 88 -2.48 15.73 -5.64
CA PHE A 88 -1.79 16.34 -6.78
C PHE A 88 -1.00 15.34 -7.62
N PHE A 89 -0.31 14.40 -6.98
CA PHE A 89 0.43 13.37 -7.68
C PHE A 89 -0.52 12.50 -8.52
N LEU A 90 -1.64 12.07 -7.92
CA LEU A 90 -2.69 11.33 -8.62
C LEU A 90 -3.21 12.10 -9.83
N LEU A 91 -3.64 13.36 -9.64
CA LEU A 91 -4.16 14.18 -10.73
C LEU A 91 -3.13 14.44 -11.83
N SER A 92 -1.87 14.73 -11.46
CA SER A 92 -0.82 14.96 -12.44
C SER A 92 -0.50 13.71 -13.26
N ARG A 93 -0.54 12.52 -12.64
CA ARG A 93 -0.44 11.25 -13.35
C ARG A 93 -1.57 11.10 -14.37
N TYR A 94 -2.82 11.29 -13.95
CA TYR A 94 -3.97 11.13 -14.85
C TYR A 94 -4.01 12.18 -15.96
N ILE A 95 -3.64 13.43 -15.68
CA ILE A 95 -3.49 14.47 -16.71
C ILE A 95 -2.46 14.01 -17.75
N THR A 96 -1.28 13.56 -17.31
CA THR A 96 -0.23 13.07 -18.23
C THR A 96 -0.72 11.90 -19.08
N GLU A 97 -1.48 10.96 -18.50
CA GLU A 97 -2.04 9.83 -19.22
C GLU A 97 -3.07 10.27 -20.27
N VAL A 98 -3.99 11.19 -19.92
CA VAL A 98 -4.98 11.70 -20.87
C VAL A 98 -4.32 12.54 -21.97
N GLU A 99 -3.31 13.36 -21.64
CA GLU A 99 -2.50 14.09 -22.61
C GLU A 99 -1.79 13.14 -23.58
N SER A 100 -1.24 12.03 -23.09
CA SER A 100 -0.59 11.03 -23.93
C SER A 100 -1.56 10.36 -24.92
N ILE A 101 -2.82 10.20 -24.53
CA ILE A 101 -3.89 9.66 -25.38
C ILE A 101 -4.38 10.71 -26.35
N GLN A 102 -4.48 11.98 -25.93
CA GLN A 102 -4.81 13.08 -26.82
C GLN A 102 -3.82 13.16 -27.99
N GLN A 103 -2.54 12.91 -27.75
CA GLN A 103 -1.51 12.88 -28.79
C GLN A 103 -1.70 11.74 -29.82
N LEU A 104 -2.56 10.76 -29.56
CA LEU A 104 -2.93 9.73 -30.54
C LEU A 104 -3.94 10.26 -31.56
N LEU A 105 -4.68 11.33 -31.24
CA LEU A 105 -5.62 12.02 -32.09
C LEU A 105 -4.94 13.26 -32.69
N THR A 106 -4.69 13.23 -33.99
CA THR A 106 -4.08 14.35 -34.72
C THR A 106 -5.10 15.00 -35.63
N ILE A 107 -5.01 16.33 -35.81
CA ILE A 107 -5.84 17.07 -36.75
C ILE A 107 -4.92 17.65 -37.81
N GLU A 108 -5.05 17.18 -39.05
CA GLU A 108 -4.29 17.68 -40.19
C GLU A 108 -5.24 18.19 -41.27
N LYS A 109 -5.11 19.48 -41.61
CA LYS A 109 -5.95 20.14 -42.64
C LYS A 109 -7.46 20.06 -42.39
N GLY A 110 -7.88 19.90 -41.13
CA GLY A 110 -9.29 19.82 -40.73
C GLY A 110 -9.82 18.39 -40.58
N ASP A 111 -9.06 17.38 -41.01
CA ASP A 111 -9.43 15.97 -40.82
C ASP A 111 -8.73 15.42 -39.58
N PHE A 112 -9.48 14.68 -38.77
CA PHE A 112 -8.96 13.86 -37.69
C PHE A 112 -8.27 12.60 -38.24
N SER A 113 -7.18 12.23 -37.59
CA SER A 113 -6.52 10.94 -37.77
C SER A 113 -6.15 10.35 -36.41
N HIS A 114 -6.08 9.03 -36.37
CA HIS A 114 -5.73 8.28 -35.16
C HIS A 114 -4.48 7.45 -35.39
N LYS A 115 -3.44 7.66 -34.57
CA LYS A 115 -2.13 6.98 -34.70
C LYS A 115 -2.24 5.46 -34.64
N ASN A 116 -3.17 4.95 -33.84
CA ASN A 116 -3.46 3.51 -33.71
C ASN A 116 -4.76 3.12 -34.44
N PHE A 117 -4.94 3.58 -35.68
CA PHE A 117 -6.03 3.12 -36.52
C PHE A 117 -5.75 1.71 -37.05
N TYR A 118 -6.76 0.85 -37.01
CA TYR A 118 -6.70 -0.50 -37.53
C TYR A 118 -8.01 -0.86 -38.22
N PHE A 119 -7.93 -1.42 -39.42
CA PHE A 119 -9.08 -1.90 -40.18
C PHE A 119 -8.99 -3.42 -40.35
N SER A 120 -10.11 -4.11 -40.09
CA SER A 120 -10.26 -5.55 -40.26
C SER A 120 -11.50 -5.86 -41.08
N ASN A 121 -11.32 -6.54 -42.20
CA ASN A 121 -12.42 -7.09 -42.99
C ASN A 121 -12.58 -8.58 -42.65
N ILE A 122 -13.70 -8.94 -42.03
CA ILE A 122 -14.00 -10.33 -41.62
C ILE A 122 -15.06 -10.99 -42.51
N SER A 123 -15.30 -10.44 -43.70
CA SER A 123 -16.31 -10.94 -44.62
C SER A 123 -15.90 -12.27 -45.24
N THR A 124 -16.85 -13.17 -45.39
CA THR A 124 -16.62 -14.52 -45.93
C THR A 124 -16.74 -14.58 -47.45
N GLU A 125 -17.60 -13.76 -48.04
CA GLU A 125 -17.89 -13.75 -49.46
C GLU A 125 -16.90 -12.85 -50.21
N GLN A 126 -16.37 -13.34 -51.33
CA GLN A 126 -15.32 -12.66 -52.11
C GLN A 126 -15.68 -11.23 -52.51
N LYS A 127 -16.96 -10.97 -52.84
CA LYS A 127 -17.42 -9.63 -53.24
C LYS A 127 -17.30 -8.58 -52.13
N TYR A 128 -17.26 -8.99 -50.86
CA TYR A 128 -17.09 -8.09 -49.71
C TYR A 128 -15.66 -8.00 -49.22
N GLN A 129 -14.80 -8.97 -49.56
CA GLN A 129 -13.39 -8.99 -49.13
C GLN A 129 -12.55 -7.88 -49.77
N VAL A 130 -12.99 -7.31 -50.89
CA VAL A 130 -12.34 -6.18 -51.55
C VAL A 130 -12.65 -4.83 -50.89
N VAL A 131 -13.61 -4.77 -49.97
CA VAL A 131 -13.98 -3.53 -49.27
C VAL A 131 -12.85 -3.15 -48.31
N THR A 132 -12.39 -1.92 -48.46
CA THR A 132 -11.42 -1.28 -47.57
C THR A 132 -11.99 0.05 -47.11
N LEU A 133 -11.96 0.29 -45.81
CA LEU A 133 -12.42 1.54 -45.20
C LEU A 133 -11.22 2.32 -44.68
N ASP A 134 -11.25 3.63 -44.83
CA ASP A 134 -10.17 4.52 -44.39
C ASP A 134 -10.61 5.45 -43.26
N GLN A 135 -9.67 6.19 -42.69
CA GLN A 135 -9.93 7.08 -41.55
C GLN A 135 -10.92 8.22 -41.88
N LYS A 136 -11.08 8.60 -43.15
CA LYS A 136 -11.98 9.70 -43.54
C LYS A 136 -13.45 9.32 -43.37
N GLU A 137 -13.77 8.04 -43.32
CA GLU A 137 -15.13 7.56 -43.09
C GLU A 137 -15.54 7.61 -41.61
N PHE A 138 -14.58 7.79 -40.69
CA PHE A 138 -14.80 7.74 -39.24
C PHE A 138 -14.57 9.07 -38.52
N GLN A 139 -14.64 10.20 -39.22
CA GLN A 139 -14.40 11.53 -38.67
C GLN A 139 -15.29 11.87 -37.47
N GLU A 140 -16.56 11.44 -37.49
CA GLU A 140 -17.47 11.68 -36.38
C GLU A 140 -17.06 10.88 -35.12
N TYR A 141 -16.55 9.66 -35.28
CA TYR A 141 -16.04 8.87 -34.15
C TYR A 141 -14.83 9.56 -33.51
N TYR A 142 -13.89 10.05 -34.32
CA TYR A 142 -12.72 10.78 -33.83
C TYR A 142 -13.09 12.10 -33.17
N PHE A 143 -14.07 12.82 -33.71
CA PHE A 143 -14.61 14.02 -33.09
C PHE A 143 -15.10 13.72 -31.66
N TRP A 144 -15.87 12.66 -31.45
CA TRP A 144 -16.35 12.30 -30.11
C TRP A 144 -15.21 11.84 -29.18
N MET A 145 -14.22 11.11 -29.69
CA MET A 145 -13.03 10.76 -28.92
C MET A 145 -12.29 12.01 -28.44
N ASP A 146 -11.97 12.95 -29.34
CA ASP A 146 -11.30 14.22 -28.99
C ASP A 146 -12.14 15.07 -28.03
N HIS A 147 -13.46 15.15 -28.27
CA HIS A 147 -14.39 15.86 -27.39
C HIS A 147 -14.31 15.37 -25.94
N TYR A 148 -14.42 14.06 -25.72
CA TYR A 148 -14.40 13.50 -24.36
C TYR A 148 -13.00 13.51 -23.73
N VAL A 149 -11.93 13.39 -24.52
CA VAL A 149 -10.55 13.61 -24.03
C VAL A 149 -10.38 15.03 -23.51
N LYS A 150 -10.77 16.05 -24.29
CA LYS A 150 -10.71 17.46 -23.88
C LYS A 150 -11.58 17.73 -22.66
N LYS A 151 -12.77 17.12 -22.60
CA LYS A 151 -13.68 17.23 -21.45
C LYS A 151 -13.04 16.64 -20.18
N MET A 152 -12.39 15.47 -20.27
CA MET A 152 -11.65 14.87 -19.17
C MET A 152 -10.47 15.74 -18.73
N LEU A 153 -9.65 16.25 -19.65
CA LEU A 153 -8.53 17.17 -19.31
C LEU A 153 -9.02 18.43 -18.62
N SER A 154 -10.11 19.03 -19.11
CA SER A 154 -10.70 20.22 -18.50
C SER A 154 -11.16 19.93 -17.07
N TYR A 155 -11.81 18.79 -16.84
CA TYR A 155 -12.30 18.39 -15.53
C TYR A 155 -11.14 18.12 -14.55
N LEU A 156 -10.12 17.36 -14.97
CA LEU A 156 -8.93 17.09 -14.15
C LEU A 156 -8.17 18.36 -13.77
N ASN A 157 -7.99 19.29 -14.71
CA ASN A 157 -7.34 20.57 -14.44
C ASN A 157 -8.18 21.47 -13.53
N HIS A 158 -9.51 21.45 -13.67
CA HIS A 158 -10.40 22.17 -12.78
C HIS A 158 -10.29 21.67 -11.34
N ILE A 159 -10.34 20.35 -11.11
CA ILE A 159 -10.15 19.76 -9.78
C ILE A 159 -8.76 20.08 -9.23
N LYS A 160 -7.71 19.96 -10.05
CA LYS A 160 -6.34 20.28 -9.66
C LYS A 160 -6.22 21.71 -9.15
N SER A 161 -6.79 22.67 -9.88
CA SER A 161 -6.85 24.09 -9.47
C SER A 161 -7.68 24.29 -8.20
N ALA A 162 -8.81 23.62 -8.06
CA ALA A 162 -9.62 23.69 -6.83
C ALA A 162 -8.82 23.22 -5.61
N ILE A 163 -8.14 22.07 -5.70
CA ILE A 163 -7.29 21.53 -4.63
C ILE A 163 -6.10 22.45 -4.32
N GLU A 164 -5.52 23.09 -5.34
CA GLU A 164 -4.40 24.01 -5.17
C GLU A 164 -4.73 25.18 -4.25
N ASN A 165 -5.96 25.67 -4.31
CA ASN A 165 -6.42 26.79 -3.50
C ASN A 165 -6.91 26.41 -2.09
N VAL A 166 -7.08 25.11 -1.79
CA VAL A 166 -7.57 24.63 -0.47
C VAL A 166 -6.38 24.26 0.44
N PRO A 167 -6.27 24.80 1.67
CA PRO A 167 -5.21 24.44 2.61
C PRO A 167 -5.36 23.00 3.12
N GLN A 168 -4.27 22.39 3.62
CA GLN A 168 -4.26 20.95 3.98
C GLN A 168 -5.26 20.62 5.10
N GLU A 169 -5.44 21.55 6.03
CA GLU A 169 -6.26 21.42 7.24
C GLU A 169 -7.76 21.40 6.92
N GLU A 170 -8.16 21.93 5.76
CA GLU A 170 -9.55 21.93 5.30
C GLU A 170 -9.95 20.60 4.63
N PHE A 171 -8.99 19.73 4.29
CA PHE A 171 -9.33 18.42 3.76
C PHE A 171 -9.91 17.52 4.85
N ARG A 172 -11.03 16.89 4.51
CA ARG A 172 -11.65 15.87 5.37
C ARG A 172 -10.67 14.73 5.62
N ILE A 173 -10.44 14.43 6.91
CA ILE A 173 -9.69 13.24 7.32
C ILE A 173 -10.54 12.01 6.94
N PRO A 174 -10.04 11.10 6.10
CA PRO A 174 -10.74 9.87 5.75
C PRO A 174 -11.10 9.07 7.00
N GLU A 175 -12.25 8.39 6.98
CA GLU A 175 -12.78 7.71 8.17
C GLU A 175 -11.80 6.67 8.74
N TYR A 176 -11.03 6.01 7.87
CA TYR A 176 -10.03 5.02 8.27
C TYR A 176 -8.77 5.63 8.89
N MET A 177 -8.54 6.94 8.74
CA MET A 177 -7.44 7.68 9.37
C MET A 177 -7.86 8.34 10.68
N LYS A 178 -9.16 8.46 10.94
CA LYS A 178 -9.62 8.96 12.23
C LYS A 178 -9.18 7.98 13.32
N PRO A 179 -8.66 8.45 14.46
CA PRO A 179 -8.38 7.59 15.60
C PRO A 179 -9.64 6.78 15.93
N ASP A 180 -9.49 5.47 16.18
CA ASP A 180 -10.61 4.68 16.69
C ASP A 180 -11.08 5.36 17.99
N PRO A 181 -12.35 5.80 18.10
CA PRO A 181 -12.84 6.46 19.30
C PRO A 181 -12.76 5.55 20.54
N ASN A 182 -12.57 4.25 20.33
CA ASN A 182 -12.38 3.26 21.37
C ASN A 182 -10.91 3.01 21.72
N ASP A 183 -9.95 3.62 21.03
CA ASP A 183 -8.52 3.49 21.35
C ASP A 183 -8.08 4.45 22.45
N SER A 184 -6.89 4.21 23.00
CA SER A 184 -6.28 5.14 23.97
C SER A 184 -5.88 6.45 23.28
N SER A 185 -6.25 7.58 23.87
CA SER A 185 -5.93 8.94 23.39
C SER A 185 -5.25 9.78 24.47
N PHE A 186 -4.80 10.98 24.13
CA PHE A 186 -4.20 11.90 25.11
C PHE A 186 -5.20 12.30 26.23
N GLU A 187 -6.47 12.47 25.88
CA GLU A 187 -7.58 12.79 26.80
C GLU A 187 -8.02 11.57 27.61
N ASN A 188 -7.91 10.37 27.02
CA ASN A 188 -8.23 9.11 27.70
C ASN A 188 -7.12 8.06 27.49
N PRO A 189 -6.02 8.14 28.28
CA PRO A 189 -4.84 7.30 28.06
C PRO A 189 -5.09 5.80 28.17
N ILE A 190 -6.18 5.37 28.81
CA ILE A 190 -6.54 3.96 28.99
C ILE A 190 -7.83 3.57 28.25
N GLY A 191 -8.27 4.39 27.30
CA GLY A 191 -9.54 4.23 26.57
C GLY A 191 -9.70 2.86 25.92
N CYS A 192 -8.63 2.28 25.36
CA CYS A 192 -8.70 0.93 24.81
C CYS A 192 -9.07 -0.13 25.86
N PHE A 193 -8.59 -0.01 27.10
CA PHE A 193 -8.92 -0.97 28.14
C PHE A 193 -10.34 -0.79 28.66
N GLU A 194 -10.81 0.46 28.79
CA GLU A 194 -12.21 0.75 29.10
C GLU A 194 -13.14 0.13 28.04
N TYR A 195 -12.81 0.29 26.75
CA TYR A 195 -13.56 -0.34 25.68
C TYR A 195 -13.57 -1.88 25.77
N LEU A 196 -12.40 -2.49 25.91
CA LEU A 196 -12.26 -3.94 25.95
C LEU A 196 -13.04 -4.57 27.12
N PHE A 197 -12.90 -4.00 28.32
CA PHE A 197 -13.40 -4.62 29.54
C PHE A 197 -14.79 -4.15 29.98
N LEU A 198 -15.21 -2.95 29.58
CA LEU A 198 -16.50 -2.37 29.98
C LEU A 198 -17.52 -2.32 28.84
N ASN A 199 -17.09 -2.15 27.58
CA ASN A 199 -17.97 -1.86 26.45
C ASN A 199 -18.09 -3.02 25.44
N ASN A 200 -18.01 -4.27 25.92
CA ASN A 200 -18.06 -5.48 25.08
C ASN A 200 -16.98 -5.51 23.97
N GLY A 201 -15.85 -4.84 24.18
CA GLY A 201 -14.81 -4.74 23.17
C GLY A 201 -14.18 -6.09 22.84
N ILE A 202 -14.03 -6.99 23.83
CA ILE A 202 -13.55 -8.36 23.59
C ILE A 202 -14.51 -9.13 22.68
N SER A 203 -15.81 -9.11 22.97
CA SER A 203 -16.82 -9.82 22.17
C SER A 203 -16.87 -9.28 20.74
N ARG A 204 -16.78 -7.95 20.57
CA ARG A 204 -16.69 -7.32 19.24
C ARG A 204 -15.43 -7.74 18.49
N MET A 205 -14.28 -7.73 19.15
CA MET A 205 -13.01 -8.14 18.56
C MET A 205 -13.04 -9.63 18.16
N ARG A 206 -13.69 -10.47 18.97
CA ARG A 206 -13.93 -11.89 18.66
C ARG A 206 -14.85 -12.05 17.46
N ASN A 207 -15.95 -11.30 17.38
CA ASN A 207 -16.85 -11.33 16.23
C ASN A 207 -16.17 -10.89 14.93
N GLN A 208 -15.25 -9.91 15.01
CA GLN A 208 -14.40 -9.49 13.88
C GLN A 208 -13.31 -10.50 13.51
N PHE A 209 -13.06 -11.50 14.36
CA PHE A 209 -12.12 -12.59 14.08
C PHE A 209 -12.81 -13.77 13.38
N VAL A 210 -14.15 -13.87 13.48
CA VAL A 210 -14.93 -14.88 12.78
C VAL A 210 -15.01 -14.51 11.29
N PRO A 211 -14.69 -15.43 10.36
CA PRO A 211 -14.82 -15.19 8.93
C PRO A 211 -16.26 -14.89 8.54
N THR A 212 -16.44 -13.98 7.59
CA THR A 212 -17.73 -13.69 6.95
C THR A 212 -18.03 -14.71 5.84
N GLU A 213 -19.27 -14.75 5.35
CA GLU A 213 -19.62 -15.61 4.20
C GLU A 213 -18.79 -15.29 2.95
N GLU A 214 -18.46 -14.00 2.73
CA GLU A 214 -17.56 -13.58 1.64
C GLU A 214 -16.15 -14.15 1.83
N ASP A 215 -15.64 -14.22 3.07
CA ASP A 215 -14.30 -14.77 3.34
C ASP A 215 -14.21 -16.25 2.97
N TYR A 216 -15.26 -17.03 3.27
CA TYR A 216 -15.35 -18.45 2.87
C TYR A 216 -15.49 -18.63 1.36
N TYR A 217 -16.14 -17.67 0.67
CA TYR A 217 -16.31 -17.75 -0.78
C TYR A 217 -14.99 -17.50 -1.52
N HIS A 218 -14.15 -16.61 -0.99
CA HIS A 218 -12.92 -16.18 -1.65
C HIS A 218 -11.66 -16.94 -1.20
N ASN A 219 -11.69 -17.60 -0.04
CA ASN A 219 -10.51 -18.21 0.56
C ASN A 219 -10.83 -19.58 1.16
N ASP A 220 -9.87 -20.51 1.13
CA ASP A 220 -9.99 -21.78 1.83
C ASP A 220 -9.68 -21.59 3.32
N ILE A 221 -10.73 -21.32 4.08
CA ILE A 221 -10.67 -20.96 5.49
C ILE A 221 -11.46 -21.98 6.32
N ILE A 222 -10.85 -22.42 7.41
CA ILE A 222 -11.49 -23.25 8.44
C ILE A 222 -11.44 -22.50 9.76
N TYR A 223 -12.60 -22.31 10.39
CA TYR A 223 -12.70 -21.67 11.71
C TYR A 223 -13.18 -22.66 12.77
N ASP A 224 -12.31 -22.98 13.73
CA ASP A 224 -12.65 -23.75 14.93
C ASP A 224 -13.19 -22.78 15.99
N LYS A 225 -14.51 -22.75 16.15
CA LYS A 225 -15.22 -21.85 17.07
C LYS A 225 -14.90 -22.14 18.55
N GLU A 226 -14.65 -23.39 18.91
CA GLU A 226 -14.37 -23.77 20.30
C GLU A 226 -12.96 -23.33 20.71
N LYS A 227 -11.98 -23.57 19.84
CA LYS A 227 -10.58 -23.17 20.06
C LYS A 227 -10.30 -21.72 19.68
N GLU A 228 -11.22 -21.06 18.99
CA GLU A 228 -11.06 -19.72 18.40
C GLU A 228 -9.80 -19.65 17.51
N VAL A 229 -9.68 -20.63 16.62
CA VAL A 229 -8.55 -20.79 15.72
C VAL A 229 -9.01 -20.66 14.29
N LEU A 230 -8.31 -19.82 13.54
CA LEU A 230 -8.49 -19.63 12.13
C LEU A 230 -7.34 -20.34 11.39
N THR A 231 -7.67 -21.34 10.60
CA THR A 231 -6.74 -21.99 9.67
C THR A 231 -7.03 -21.47 8.28
N ILE A 232 -6.04 -20.82 7.68
CA ILE A 232 -6.12 -20.28 6.33
C ILE A 232 -5.21 -21.13 5.46
N HIS A 233 -5.77 -21.69 4.40
CA HIS A 233 -5.05 -22.38 3.35
C HIS A 233 -4.89 -21.39 2.19
N ASP A 234 -3.71 -20.81 2.09
CA ASP A 234 -3.39 -19.89 1.01
C ASP A 234 -2.51 -20.63 0.01
N GLN A 235 -2.88 -20.61 -1.26
CA GLN A 235 -1.97 -21.05 -2.30
C GLN A 235 -0.94 -19.95 -2.53
N ASP A 236 0.34 -20.27 -2.34
CA ASP A 236 1.41 -19.35 -2.71
C ASP A 236 1.28 -19.07 -4.22
N PRO A 237 1.04 -17.81 -4.63
CA PRO A 237 0.77 -17.47 -6.01
C PRO A 237 1.99 -17.64 -6.93
N GLU A 238 3.20 -17.75 -6.37
CA GLU A 238 4.44 -17.97 -7.11
C GLU A 238 4.78 -19.46 -7.28
N THR A 239 4.59 -20.27 -6.23
CA THR A 239 4.94 -21.71 -6.27
C THR A 239 3.77 -22.61 -6.62
N GLY A 240 2.53 -22.16 -6.37
CA GLY A 240 1.33 -22.98 -6.44
C GLY A 240 1.21 -23.98 -5.27
N GLU A 241 2.16 -23.99 -4.33
CA GLU A 241 2.10 -24.82 -3.13
C GLU A 241 1.11 -24.23 -2.13
N TRP A 242 0.40 -25.10 -1.42
CA TRP A 242 -0.54 -24.68 -0.38
C TRP A 242 0.20 -24.47 0.94
N GLU A 243 0.13 -23.26 1.47
CA GLU A 243 0.61 -22.93 2.80
C GLU A 243 -0.56 -22.93 3.78
N THR A 244 -0.34 -23.48 4.98
CA THR A 244 -1.32 -23.45 6.06
C THR A 244 -0.87 -22.48 7.13
N LYS A 245 -1.65 -21.41 7.31
CA LYS A 245 -1.43 -20.42 8.37
C LYS A 245 -2.48 -20.61 9.46
N VAL A 246 -2.01 -20.85 10.67
CA VAL A 246 -2.87 -20.97 11.86
C VAL A 246 -2.76 -19.68 12.67
N VAL A 247 -3.90 -19.05 12.94
CA VAL A 247 -4.01 -17.82 13.72
C VAL A 247 -4.93 -18.09 14.91
N HIS A 248 -4.45 -17.80 16.12
CA HIS A 248 -5.24 -17.93 17.34
C HIS A 248 -5.81 -16.56 17.75
N PHE A 249 -7.09 -16.51 18.13
CA PHE A 249 -7.68 -15.29 18.68
C PHE A 249 -6.95 -14.81 19.93
N LYS A 250 -6.53 -15.74 20.81
CA LYS A 250 -5.77 -15.44 22.04
C LYS A 250 -4.51 -14.63 21.75
N ASP A 251 -3.79 -14.94 20.68
CA ASP A 251 -2.57 -14.22 20.30
C ASP A 251 -2.88 -12.82 19.76
N LYS A 252 -3.92 -12.69 18.93
CA LYS A 252 -4.42 -11.39 18.45
C LYS A 252 -4.82 -10.49 19.61
N TYR A 253 -5.54 -11.06 20.58
CA TYR A 253 -5.97 -10.38 21.80
C TYR A 253 -4.80 -9.94 22.68
N ARG A 254 -3.84 -10.84 22.94
CA ARG A 254 -2.61 -10.53 23.69
C ARG A 254 -1.81 -9.41 23.03
N ASN A 255 -1.66 -9.44 21.70
CA ASN A 255 -0.95 -8.40 20.95
C ASN A 255 -1.66 -7.04 21.04
N ARG A 256 -3.00 -7.02 20.97
CA ARG A 256 -3.78 -5.80 21.18
C ARG A 256 -3.56 -5.24 22.58
N LEU A 257 -3.70 -6.07 23.61
CA LEU A 257 -3.46 -5.68 25.00
C LEU A 257 -2.06 -5.09 25.24
N TYR A 258 -1.03 -5.73 24.68
CA TYR A 258 0.35 -5.27 24.82
C TYR A 258 0.62 -3.95 24.08
N SER A 259 0.10 -3.81 22.86
CA SER A 259 0.22 -2.57 22.08
C SER A 259 -0.48 -1.41 22.80
N SER A 260 -1.69 -1.65 23.33
CA SER A 260 -2.44 -0.68 24.12
C SER A 260 -1.74 -0.32 25.43
N PHE A 261 -1.06 -1.28 26.08
CA PHE A 261 -0.23 -1.01 27.25
C PHE A 261 0.89 0.00 26.94
N LEU A 262 1.66 -0.25 25.88
CA LEU A 262 2.76 0.63 25.48
C LEU A 262 2.26 2.03 25.09
N LEU A 263 1.15 2.11 24.35
CA LEU A 263 0.53 3.37 23.97
C LEU A 263 0.03 4.13 25.21
N SER A 264 -0.69 3.46 26.11
CA SER A 264 -1.21 4.06 27.34
C SER A 264 -0.08 4.62 28.21
N ARG A 265 1.02 3.88 28.34
CA ARG A 265 2.22 4.32 29.06
C ARG A 265 2.79 5.61 28.49
N LYS A 266 2.92 5.68 27.16
CA LYS A 266 3.40 6.87 26.44
C LYS A 266 2.47 8.06 26.66
N LEU A 267 1.16 7.86 26.52
CA LEU A 267 0.16 8.93 26.67
C LEU A 267 0.11 9.47 28.10
N ILE A 268 0.25 8.60 29.10
CA ILE A 268 0.39 8.99 30.52
C ILE A 268 1.62 9.87 30.71
N ASP A 269 2.77 9.46 30.17
CA ASP A 269 4.01 10.24 30.26
C ASP A 269 3.86 11.62 29.62
N GLU A 270 3.29 11.68 28.42
CA GLU A 270 3.02 12.93 27.70
C GLU A 270 2.08 13.84 28.49
N HIS A 271 1.07 13.28 29.13
CA HIS A 271 0.09 14.03 29.92
C HIS A 271 0.73 14.65 31.18
N ILE A 272 1.63 13.93 31.84
CA ILE A 272 2.36 14.39 33.03
C ILE A 272 3.42 15.42 32.64
N ASN A 273 4.13 15.21 31.52
CA ASN A 273 5.20 16.09 31.05
C ASN A 273 4.71 17.42 30.44
N LYS A 274 3.40 17.62 30.26
CA LYS A 274 2.81 18.82 29.65
C LYS A 274 2.73 20.02 30.62
N ASP A 275 3.86 20.36 31.26
CA ASP A 275 4.04 21.52 32.17
C ASP A 275 2.91 21.70 33.20
N LYS A 276 2.43 20.59 33.78
CA LYS A 276 1.34 20.61 34.76
C LYS A 276 1.86 20.95 36.15
N LYS A 277 1.00 21.58 36.96
CA LYS A 277 1.25 21.74 38.39
C LYS A 277 1.20 20.39 39.10
N ASP A 278 1.99 20.22 40.16
CA ASP A 278 2.04 18.99 40.96
C ASP A 278 0.65 18.49 41.38
N ASP A 279 -0.25 19.38 41.80
CA ASP A 279 -1.62 19.02 42.22
C ASP A 279 -2.46 18.45 41.06
N GLU A 280 -2.26 18.95 39.84
CA GLU A 280 -2.94 18.44 38.65
C GLU A 280 -2.39 17.06 38.27
N ILE A 281 -1.08 16.85 38.41
CA ILE A 281 -0.44 15.55 38.21
C ILE A 281 -0.97 14.53 39.23
N ARG A 282 -1.03 14.89 40.52
CA ARG A 282 -1.61 14.04 41.58
C ARG A 282 -3.06 13.68 41.28
N THR A 283 -3.87 14.67 40.90
CA THR A 283 -5.29 14.46 40.55
C THR A 283 -5.43 13.50 39.37
N PHE A 284 -4.65 13.72 38.31
CA PHE A 284 -4.63 12.86 37.13
C PHE A 284 -4.21 11.42 37.47
N ILE A 285 -3.09 11.23 38.18
CA ILE A 285 -2.61 9.90 38.59
C ILE A 285 -3.63 9.20 39.47
N SER A 286 -4.23 9.90 40.43
CA SER A 286 -5.29 9.34 41.29
C SER A 286 -6.50 8.89 40.47
N LEU A 287 -6.92 9.67 39.48
CA LEU A 287 -8.02 9.31 38.58
C LEU A 287 -7.70 8.06 37.76
N ILE A 288 -6.51 8.01 37.15
CA ILE A 288 -6.07 6.86 36.35
C ILE A 288 -5.95 5.60 37.21
N LEU A 289 -5.35 5.70 38.40
CA LEU A 289 -5.26 4.58 39.34
C LEU A 289 -6.65 4.08 39.76
N GLY A 290 -7.58 4.97 40.08
CA GLY A 290 -8.96 4.62 40.40
C GLY A 290 -9.63 3.84 39.26
N LYS A 291 -9.47 4.31 38.03
CA LYS A 291 -9.97 3.62 36.83
C LYS A 291 -9.30 2.25 36.61
N LEU A 292 -7.98 2.14 36.75
CA LEU A 292 -7.26 0.87 36.59
C LEU A 292 -7.69 -0.18 37.63
N LYS A 293 -7.87 0.23 38.88
CA LYS A 293 -8.40 -0.64 39.95
C LYS A 293 -9.83 -1.10 39.64
N TYR A 294 -10.67 -0.18 39.16
CA TYR A 294 -12.01 -0.53 38.70
C TYR A 294 -11.98 -1.54 37.55
N LEU A 295 -11.11 -1.35 36.56
CA LEU A 295 -10.95 -2.28 35.44
C LEU A 295 -10.51 -3.69 35.89
N LEU A 296 -9.61 -3.81 36.88
CA LEU A 296 -9.25 -5.13 37.44
C LEU A 296 -10.47 -5.85 38.01
N LYS A 297 -11.28 -5.16 38.80
CA LYS A 297 -12.53 -5.71 39.34
C LYS A 297 -13.52 -6.07 38.24
N SER A 298 -13.63 -5.23 37.20
CA SER A 298 -14.48 -5.51 36.06
C SER A 298 -14.04 -6.77 35.30
N ILE A 299 -12.72 -6.98 35.13
CA ILE A 299 -12.17 -8.19 34.51
C ILE A 299 -12.61 -9.45 35.27
N GLU A 300 -12.60 -9.44 36.61
CA GLU A 300 -13.03 -10.57 37.45
C GLU A 300 -14.52 -10.92 37.30
N SER A 301 -15.34 -9.96 36.87
CA SER A 301 -16.78 -10.16 36.65
C SER A 301 -17.15 -10.41 35.18
N ASN A 302 -16.23 -10.12 34.25
CA ASN A 302 -16.47 -10.20 32.81
C ASN A 302 -16.09 -11.58 32.27
N LYS A 303 -17.11 -12.39 31.93
CA LYS A 303 -16.94 -13.77 31.42
C LYS A 303 -15.99 -13.87 30.22
N ASP A 304 -16.01 -12.87 29.32
CA ASP A 304 -15.13 -12.86 28.16
C ASP A 304 -13.68 -12.55 28.53
N ALA A 305 -13.45 -11.69 29.54
CA ALA A 305 -12.12 -11.33 29.99
C ALA A 305 -11.45 -12.45 30.79
N ILE A 306 -12.19 -13.13 31.67
CA ILE A 306 -11.69 -14.24 32.52
C ILE A 306 -11.20 -15.42 31.68
N LYS A 307 -11.77 -15.62 30.49
CA LYS A 307 -11.32 -16.67 29.55
C LYS A 307 -9.82 -16.54 29.20
N TYR A 308 -9.23 -15.34 29.30
CA TYR A 308 -7.85 -15.09 28.93
C TYR A 308 -7.03 -14.58 30.13
N GLU A 309 -6.05 -15.38 30.58
CA GLU A 309 -5.15 -15.00 31.69
C GLU A 309 -4.37 -13.70 31.46
N GLU A 310 -4.25 -13.27 30.20
CA GLU A 310 -3.53 -12.07 29.79
C GLU A 310 -4.31 -10.79 30.14
N SER A 311 -5.64 -10.86 30.31
CA SER A 311 -6.50 -9.69 30.55
C SER A 311 -6.04 -8.79 31.71
N PRO A 312 -5.76 -9.29 32.92
CA PRO A 312 -5.32 -8.44 34.04
C PRO A 312 -3.87 -7.93 33.92
N LYS A 313 -3.01 -8.58 33.12
CA LYS A 313 -1.55 -8.30 33.12
C LYS A 313 -1.20 -6.86 32.71
N PRO A 314 -1.75 -6.29 31.61
CA PRO A 314 -1.51 -4.90 31.23
C PRO A 314 -1.94 -3.90 32.31
N ILE A 315 -3.07 -4.15 32.96
CA ILE A 315 -3.64 -3.23 33.95
C ILE A 315 -2.77 -3.22 35.21
N ARG A 316 -2.37 -4.40 35.71
CA ARG A 316 -1.39 -4.51 36.80
C ARG A 316 -0.06 -3.87 36.42
N GLY A 317 0.40 -4.06 35.18
CA GLY A 317 1.59 -3.43 34.65
C GLY A 317 1.53 -1.90 34.66
N LEU A 318 0.38 -1.29 34.33
CA LEU A 318 0.20 0.16 34.38
C LEU A 318 0.15 0.69 35.81
N ILE A 319 -0.53 -0.02 36.73
CA ILE A 319 -0.54 0.35 38.17
C ILE A 319 0.89 0.34 38.70
N ARG A 320 1.63 -0.74 38.48
CA ARG A 320 3.04 -0.86 38.87
C ARG A 320 3.88 0.25 38.27
N TYR A 321 3.74 0.50 36.96
CA TYR A 321 4.46 1.57 36.27
C TYR A 321 4.25 2.95 36.91
N LEU A 322 3.01 3.30 37.27
CA LEU A 322 2.69 4.56 37.93
C LEU A 322 3.36 4.67 39.30
N TYR A 323 3.32 3.60 40.11
CA TYR A 323 3.96 3.57 41.42
C TYR A 323 5.49 3.53 41.35
N GLU A 324 6.08 2.91 40.33
CA GLU A 324 7.54 2.85 40.19
C GLU A 324 8.14 4.15 39.64
N LYS A 325 7.44 4.81 38.71
CA LYS A 325 7.98 6.01 38.03
C LYS A 325 7.52 7.33 38.63
N TYR A 326 6.31 7.36 39.19
CA TYR A 326 5.65 8.57 39.69
C TYR A 326 5.25 8.43 41.17
N ASP A 327 6.02 7.66 41.94
CA ASP A 327 5.80 7.36 43.36
C ASP A 327 5.43 8.59 44.20
N PHE A 328 6.12 9.70 44.00
CA PHE A 328 5.94 10.97 44.71
C PHE A 328 4.53 11.54 44.54
N PHE A 329 3.89 11.27 43.41
CA PHE A 329 2.54 11.74 43.08
C PHE A 329 1.45 10.72 43.39
N CYS A 330 1.80 9.46 43.62
CA CYS A 330 0.86 8.39 43.91
C CYS A 330 0.29 8.49 45.34
N PRO A 331 -1.00 8.13 45.55
CA PRO A 331 -1.52 7.94 46.89
C PRO A 331 -0.85 6.75 47.57
N LYS A 332 -0.90 6.69 48.91
CA LYS A 332 -0.42 5.51 49.66
C LYS A 332 -1.01 4.23 49.07
N ALA A 333 -0.17 3.23 48.86
CA ALA A 333 -0.60 1.93 48.36
C ALA A 333 -1.60 1.30 49.35
N ASP A 334 -2.69 0.77 48.82
CA ASP A 334 -3.62 -0.08 49.54
C ASP A 334 -3.24 -1.55 49.35
N ASP A 335 -3.92 -2.46 50.06
CA ASP A 335 -3.61 -3.89 50.03
C ASP A 335 -3.55 -4.46 48.60
N LEU A 336 -4.47 -4.03 47.73
CA LEU A 336 -4.47 -4.43 46.31
C LEU A 336 -3.21 -3.99 45.57
N VAL A 337 -2.75 -2.76 45.79
CA VAL A 337 -1.52 -2.25 45.16
C VAL A 337 -0.30 -2.95 45.77
N GLU A 338 -0.26 -3.13 47.08
CA GLU A 338 0.84 -3.85 47.75
C GLU A 338 0.95 -5.28 47.24
N ASP A 339 -0.16 -5.98 47.01
CA ASP A 339 -0.18 -7.28 46.35
C ASP A 339 0.42 -7.21 44.94
N ILE A 340 0.04 -6.22 44.13
CA ILE A 340 0.57 -6.03 42.76
C ILE A 340 2.06 -5.69 42.77
N LEU A 341 2.54 -4.91 43.75
CA LEU A 341 3.95 -4.54 43.88
C LEU A 341 4.79 -5.68 44.46
N SER A 342 4.22 -6.47 45.36
CA SER A 342 4.87 -7.60 46.04
C SER A 342 4.86 -8.89 45.24
N GLU A 343 4.07 -8.97 44.15
CA GLU A 343 4.19 -9.98 43.09
C GLU A 343 5.62 -9.93 42.53
N LYS A 344 6.52 -10.61 43.26
CA LYS A 344 7.93 -10.80 42.91
C LYS A 344 7.91 -11.17 41.46
N ILE A 345 8.67 -10.42 40.68
CA ILE A 345 8.93 -10.73 39.29
C ILE A 345 9.55 -12.13 39.29
N LYS A 346 8.75 -13.21 39.24
CA LYS A 346 9.08 -14.34 38.38
C LYS A 346 9.31 -13.62 37.09
N LYS A 347 10.59 -13.37 36.74
CA LYS A 347 11.00 -12.63 35.55
C LYS A 347 9.92 -12.94 34.54
N ILE A 348 9.04 -11.96 34.29
CA ILE A 348 8.17 -12.07 33.14
C ILE A 348 9.25 -12.24 32.10
N GLU A 349 9.41 -13.47 31.59
CA GLU A 349 10.21 -13.71 30.43
C GLU A 349 9.49 -12.85 29.41
N GLN A 350 9.91 -11.57 29.36
CA GLN A 350 9.86 -10.69 28.24
C GLN A 350 10.80 -11.32 27.22
N SER A 351 10.53 -12.58 26.88
CA SER A 351 10.54 -13.00 25.51
C SER A 351 9.49 -12.08 24.88
N PRO A 352 9.88 -11.04 24.12
CA PRO A 352 9.00 -10.63 23.04
C PRO A 352 8.67 -11.93 22.28
N PRO A 353 7.45 -12.12 21.75
CA PRO A 353 7.03 -13.37 21.12
C PRO A 353 8.21 -13.94 20.33
N SER A 354 8.83 -14.98 20.91
CA SER A 354 10.15 -15.45 20.50
C SER A 354 9.93 -16.29 19.27
N LYS A 355 9.84 -15.62 18.13
CA LYS A 355 10.62 -15.93 16.94
C LYS A 355 11.02 -14.62 16.24
N LEU A 356 12.35 -14.40 16.23
CA LEU A 356 13.16 -13.56 15.33
C LEU A 356 13.16 -12.06 15.70
N ILE A 357 14.24 -11.45 16.20
CA ILE A 357 15.60 -11.35 15.65
C ILE A 357 16.59 -11.14 16.81
N PRO A 358 17.77 -11.78 16.85
CA PRO A 358 18.78 -11.55 17.89
C PRO A 358 19.29 -10.10 17.83
N GLN A 359 19.19 -9.37 18.96
CA GLN A 359 19.94 -8.14 19.17
C GLN A 359 21.43 -8.50 19.31
N LEU A 360 22.14 -8.52 18.18
CA LEU A 360 23.55 -8.24 18.20
C LEU A 360 23.74 -6.73 18.17
N SER A 361 24.60 -6.20 19.04
CA SER A 361 25.25 -4.90 18.89
C SER A 361 26.23 -4.92 17.70
N ASN A 362 25.78 -5.40 16.55
CA ASN A 362 26.59 -5.50 15.36
C ASN A 362 26.44 -4.19 14.60
N THR A 363 27.47 -3.35 14.69
CA THR A 363 27.78 -2.45 13.59
C THR A 363 27.82 -3.28 12.31
N ILE A 364 26.98 -2.95 11.34
CA ILE A 364 26.96 -3.64 10.05
C ILE A 364 27.72 -2.78 9.08
N ASN A 365 28.81 -3.32 8.54
CA ASN A 365 29.38 -2.78 7.31
C ASN A 365 28.32 -2.96 6.23
N VAL A 366 27.89 -1.85 5.63
CA VAL A 366 26.88 -1.84 4.55
C VAL A 366 27.53 -2.27 3.25
N PHE A 367 27.36 -1.55 2.14
CA PHE A 367 27.97 -1.92 0.87
C PHE A 367 29.24 -1.10 0.66
N MET A 368 30.28 -1.71 0.10
CA MET A 368 31.53 -1.03 -0.23
C MET A 368 31.61 -0.77 -1.73
N PHE A 369 31.55 0.49 -2.12
CA PHE A 369 31.79 0.95 -3.48
C PHE A 369 33.28 0.83 -3.81
N LYS A 370 33.60 0.22 -4.96
CA LYS A 370 34.99 -0.11 -5.33
C LYS A 370 35.75 1.01 -6.05
N ARG A 371 35.12 2.16 -6.32
CA ARG A 371 35.69 3.20 -7.21
C ARG A 371 35.93 4.54 -6.50
N ARG A 372 36.64 5.45 -7.19
CA ARG A 372 37.26 6.64 -6.57
C ARG A 372 36.32 7.79 -6.24
N ASN A 373 35.10 7.82 -6.78
CA ASN A 373 34.18 8.95 -6.63
C ASN A 373 32.79 8.49 -6.20
N ILE A 374 32.62 8.34 -4.88
CA ILE A 374 31.36 7.91 -4.26
C ILE A 374 30.27 8.97 -4.44
N GLU A 375 30.64 10.25 -4.52
CA GLU A 375 29.72 11.38 -4.68
C GLU A 375 29.00 11.32 -6.03
N THR A 376 29.75 11.18 -7.13
CA THR A 376 29.18 11.04 -8.47
C THR A 376 28.33 9.78 -8.58
N PHE A 377 28.81 8.64 -8.08
CA PHE A 377 28.03 7.41 -8.04
C PHE A 377 26.71 7.58 -7.27
N SER A 378 26.78 8.13 -6.05
CA SER A 378 25.60 8.28 -5.17
C SER A 378 24.58 9.23 -5.79
N THR A 379 25.05 10.29 -6.47
CA THR A 379 24.21 11.26 -7.18
C THR A 379 23.48 10.61 -8.36
N ILE A 380 24.20 9.90 -9.23
CA ILE A 380 23.60 9.24 -10.39
C ILE A 380 22.63 8.15 -9.94
N LEU A 381 23.02 7.31 -8.97
CA LEU A 381 22.16 6.26 -8.44
C LEU A 381 20.91 6.84 -7.79
N TYR A 382 21.06 7.88 -6.96
CA TYR A 382 19.93 8.56 -6.33
C TYR A 382 18.95 9.11 -7.37
N HIS A 383 19.43 9.84 -8.37
CA HIS A 383 18.59 10.41 -9.42
C HIS A 383 17.92 9.34 -10.27
N GLY A 384 18.65 8.29 -10.66
CA GLY A 384 18.09 7.17 -11.42
C GLY A 384 16.97 6.46 -10.67
N LEU A 385 17.19 6.14 -9.38
CA LEU A 385 16.20 5.44 -8.55
C LEU A 385 15.00 6.32 -8.18
N THR A 386 15.19 7.61 -7.92
CA THR A 386 14.08 8.54 -7.59
C THR A 386 13.25 8.89 -8.82
N THR A 387 13.89 9.14 -9.97
CA THR A 387 13.19 9.45 -11.25
C THR A 387 12.40 8.23 -11.72
N GLY A 388 12.98 7.04 -11.59
CA GLY A 388 12.30 5.78 -11.89
C GLY A 388 11.29 5.33 -10.83
N GLN A 389 11.03 6.12 -9.79
CA GLN A 389 10.10 5.82 -8.70
C GLN A 389 10.38 4.47 -8.01
N LEU A 390 11.66 4.12 -7.84
CA LEU A 390 12.08 2.91 -7.12
C LEU A 390 12.34 3.20 -5.63
N ILE A 391 12.74 4.43 -5.29
CA ILE A 391 12.87 4.91 -3.92
C ILE A 391 12.09 6.21 -3.70
N SER A 392 11.70 6.48 -2.45
CA SER A 392 10.99 7.72 -2.08
C SER A 392 11.81 8.98 -2.42
N LYS A 393 11.15 10.00 -2.98
CA LYS A 393 11.74 11.33 -3.24
C LYS A 393 12.21 12.04 -1.96
N GLU A 394 11.63 11.68 -0.81
CA GLU A 394 12.03 12.19 0.52
C GLU A 394 13.31 11.53 1.05
N THR A 395 13.87 10.57 0.32
CA THR A 395 15.14 9.96 0.69
C THR A 395 16.24 11.01 0.59
N ASP A 396 16.93 11.26 1.70
CA ASP A 396 18.14 12.09 1.71
C ASP A 396 19.27 11.37 0.93
N ILE A 397 19.88 12.06 -0.03
CA ILE A 397 21.03 11.58 -0.80
C ILE A 397 22.20 11.13 0.10
N GLN A 398 22.37 11.71 1.29
CA GLN A 398 23.39 11.26 2.25
C GLN A 398 23.15 9.84 2.73
N LYS A 399 21.90 9.35 2.75
CA LYS A 399 21.61 7.94 3.06
C LYS A 399 22.09 7.01 1.96
N ILE A 400 21.96 7.41 0.68
CA ILE A 400 22.51 6.63 -0.44
C ILE A 400 24.03 6.59 -0.33
N ARG A 401 24.68 7.74 -0.09
CA ARG A 401 26.14 7.78 0.11
C ARG A 401 26.59 6.86 1.23
N LYS A 402 25.97 6.97 2.41
CA LYS A 402 26.25 6.11 3.57
C LYS A 402 25.96 4.64 3.32
N ALA A 403 25.03 4.29 2.45
CA ALA A 403 24.72 2.91 2.13
C ALA A 403 25.85 2.21 1.36
N PHE A 404 26.70 2.97 0.65
CA PHE A 404 27.70 2.46 -0.28
C PHE A 404 29.15 2.90 0.01
N ASP A 405 29.39 3.73 1.03
CA ASP A 405 30.73 4.21 1.40
C ASP A 405 31.58 3.18 2.18
N GLY A 406 31.02 2.01 2.48
CA GLY A 406 31.68 0.94 3.24
C GLY A 406 31.82 1.21 4.75
N THR A 407 31.32 2.35 5.25
CA THR A 407 31.44 2.69 6.67
C THR A 407 30.50 1.83 7.52
N ALA A 408 30.97 1.45 8.71
CA ALA A 408 30.16 0.68 9.65
C ALA A 408 29.04 1.57 10.21
N GLN A 409 27.80 1.11 10.11
CA GLN A 409 26.63 1.89 10.56
C GLN A 409 26.04 1.29 11.83
N VAL A 410 25.69 2.18 12.78
CA VAL A 410 25.07 1.82 14.06
C VAL A 410 23.54 1.80 13.96
N HIS A 411 22.98 2.64 13.08
CA HIS A 411 21.54 2.78 12.90
C HIS A 411 21.11 2.42 11.48
N PRO A 412 19.98 1.72 11.30
CA PRO A 412 19.42 1.44 9.98
C PRO A 412 19.18 2.73 9.20
N LEU A 413 19.57 2.76 7.92
CA LEU A 413 19.46 3.95 7.09
C LEU A 413 18.01 4.22 6.66
N LYS A 414 17.19 3.16 6.59
CA LYS A 414 15.76 3.19 6.25
C LYS A 414 15.48 3.97 4.96
N ILE A 415 16.11 3.56 3.86
CA ILE A 415 15.76 4.03 2.52
C ILE A 415 14.49 3.30 2.09
N ARG A 416 13.40 4.05 1.87
CA ARG A 416 12.11 3.48 1.47
C ARG A 416 12.16 3.03 0.02
N TRP A 417 12.09 1.71 -0.18
CA TRP A 417 11.93 1.08 -1.48
C TRP A 417 10.45 1.03 -1.84
N ILE A 418 10.06 1.82 -2.84
CA ILE A 418 8.66 2.05 -3.22
C ILE A 418 8.26 1.32 -4.52
N ASP A 419 9.20 0.63 -5.18
CA ASP A 419 8.88 -0.18 -6.35
C ASP A 419 7.91 -1.30 -5.96
N ARG A 420 6.80 -1.42 -6.69
CA ARG A 420 5.76 -2.42 -6.43
C ARG A 420 5.71 -3.45 -7.53
N GLY A 421 5.53 -4.71 -7.15
CA GLY A 421 5.24 -5.78 -8.09
C GLY A 421 3.83 -5.63 -8.64
N LYS A 422 3.46 -6.47 -9.62
CA LYS A 422 2.08 -6.54 -10.14
C LYS A 422 1.05 -6.84 -9.04
N ASN A 423 1.47 -7.51 -7.98
CA ASN A 423 0.66 -7.82 -6.79
C ASN A 423 0.53 -6.66 -5.80
N GLY A 424 1.03 -5.46 -6.13
CA GLY A 424 0.98 -4.29 -5.26
C GLY A 424 1.89 -4.35 -4.04
N LYS A 425 2.60 -5.47 -3.81
CA LYS A 425 3.58 -5.64 -2.73
C LYS A 425 4.94 -5.07 -3.15
N CYS A 426 5.77 -4.73 -2.17
CA CYS A 426 7.15 -4.29 -2.38
C CYS A 426 7.91 -5.27 -3.30
N ASN A 427 8.41 -4.77 -4.42
CA ASN A 427 9.12 -5.55 -5.43
C ASN A 427 10.57 -5.80 -5.00
N LYS A 428 10.78 -6.88 -4.27
CA LYS A 428 12.11 -7.26 -3.78
C LYS A 428 12.99 -7.83 -4.90
N GLN A 429 12.39 -8.36 -5.96
CA GLN A 429 13.14 -8.94 -7.08
C GLN A 429 13.91 -7.86 -7.85
N THR A 430 13.36 -6.66 -8.00
CA THR A 430 14.05 -5.53 -8.63
C THR A 430 15.12 -4.94 -7.73
N LEU A 431 14.90 -4.90 -6.41
CA LEU A 431 15.96 -4.56 -5.45
C LEU A 431 17.12 -5.56 -5.55
N LEU A 432 16.84 -6.85 -5.55
CA LEU A 432 17.86 -7.90 -5.70
C LEU A 432 18.55 -7.83 -7.08
N TYR A 433 17.81 -7.46 -8.12
CA TYR A 433 18.36 -7.24 -9.46
C TYR A 433 19.32 -6.05 -9.49
N LEU A 434 18.99 -4.92 -8.86
CA LEU A 434 19.90 -3.78 -8.71
C LEU A 434 21.23 -4.22 -8.09
N PHE A 435 21.18 -4.92 -6.96
CA PHE A 435 22.38 -5.38 -6.28
C PHE A 435 23.17 -6.42 -7.09
N ARG A 436 22.48 -7.32 -7.80
CA ARG A 436 23.14 -8.25 -8.72
C ARG A 436 23.90 -7.52 -9.81
N ARG A 437 23.27 -6.55 -10.49
CA ARG A 437 23.91 -5.78 -11.55
C ARG A 437 25.07 -4.92 -11.02
N LEU A 438 24.93 -4.32 -9.84
CA LEU A 438 26.03 -3.58 -9.19
C LEU A 438 27.25 -4.47 -8.88
N ILE A 439 27.02 -5.73 -8.50
CA ILE A 439 28.10 -6.73 -8.28
C ILE A 439 28.70 -7.19 -9.61
N GLU A 440 27.87 -7.57 -10.58
CA GLU A 440 28.30 -8.05 -11.92
C GLU A 440 29.17 -7.02 -12.65
N GLU A 441 28.82 -5.72 -12.55
CA GLU A 441 29.57 -4.61 -13.16
C GLU A 441 30.78 -4.16 -12.31
N GLY A 442 31.07 -4.86 -11.22
CA GLY A 442 32.18 -4.56 -10.31
C GLY A 442 32.09 -3.17 -9.66
N ILE A 443 30.88 -2.64 -9.50
CA ILE A 443 30.63 -1.32 -8.89
C ILE A 443 30.76 -1.42 -7.37
N ILE A 444 30.24 -2.49 -6.77
CA ILE A 444 30.36 -2.80 -5.33
C ILE A 444 31.12 -4.10 -5.09
N GLU A 445 31.52 -4.34 -3.84
CA GLU A 445 32.13 -5.60 -3.41
C GLU A 445 31.21 -6.80 -3.63
N GLU A 446 31.81 -7.93 -4.01
CA GLU A 446 31.09 -9.20 -4.17
C GLU A 446 30.70 -9.74 -2.79
N ILE A 447 29.42 -10.10 -2.64
CA ILE A 447 28.89 -10.66 -1.39
C ILE A 447 28.42 -12.08 -1.69
N THR A 448 29.27 -13.05 -1.40
CA THR A 448 29.01 -14.48 -1.66
C THR A 448 28.02 -15.09 -0.66
N ASP A 449 27.99 -14.58 0.58
CA ASP A 449 27.04 -15.00 1.60
C ASP A 449 25.69 -14.28 1.45
N ASN A 450 24.67 -15.03 1.04
CA ASN A 450 23.29 -14.56 0.93
C ASN A 450 22.74 -14.04 2.26
N LYS A 451 23.11 -14.65 3.38
CA LYS A 451 22.65 -14.21 4.70
C LYS A 451 23.17 -12.81 5.01
N LEU A 452 24.45 -12.56 4.74
CA LEU A 452 25.07 -11.25 4.89
C LEU A 452 24.46 -10.21 3.94
N LEU A 453 24.23 -10.57 2.67
CA LEU A 453 23.56 -9.70 1.70
C LEU A 453 22.18 -9.27 2.21
N PHE A 454 21.33 -10.21 2.62
CA PHE A 454 19.98 -9.89 3.11
C PHE A 454 20.01 -9.08 4.40
N GLN A 455 20.97 -9.35 5.28
CA GLN A 455 21.16 -8.57 6.49
C GLN A 455 21.53 -7.11 6.17
N ARG A 456 22.46 -6.88 5.23
CA ARG A 456 22.82 -5.53 4.76
C ARG A 456 21.65 -4.84 4.07
N LEU A 457 20.89 -5.55 3.22
CA LEU A 457 19.70 -5.00 2.57
C LEU A 457 18.64 -4.56 3.58
N ASN A 458 18.32 -5.38 4.58
CA ASN A 458 17.37 -5.02 5.64
C ASN A 458 17.84 -3.89 6.55
N PHE A 459 19.15 -3.67 6.62
CA PHE A 459 19.72 -2.56 7.38
C PHE A 459 19.63 -1.24 6.61
N VAL A 460 19.77 -1.29 5.29
CA VAL A 460 19.77 -0.12 4.41
C VAL A 460 18.36 0.26 3.96
N PHE A 461 17.57 -0.72 3.53
CA PHE A 461 16.28 -0.53 2.91
C PHE A 461 15.12 -1.00 3.79
N VAL A 462 14.03 -0.28 3.68
CA VAL A 462 12.71 -0.61 4.25
C VAL A 462 11.70 -0.58 3.12
N ASP A 463 10.52 -1.15 3.35
CA ASP A 463 9.43 -1.01 2.40
C ASP A 463 8.89 0.43 2.35
N GLU A 464 7.86 0.64 1.54
CA GLU A 464 7.19 1.94 1.40
C GLU A 464 6.58 2.49 2.69
N ASN A 465 6.20 1.62 3.63
CA ASN A 465 5.62 1.98 4.92
C ASN A 465 6.69 2.25 5.98
N GLY A 466 7.96 2.01 5.67
CA GLY A 466 9.08 2.12 6.61
C GLY A 466 9.34 0.85 7.43
N GLU A 467 8.68 -0.25 7.09
CA GLU A 467 8.83 -1.55 7.73
C GLU A 467 9.98 -2.37 7.11
N GLN A 468 10.54 -3.32 7.87
CA GLN A 468 11.63 -4.14 7.36
C GLN A 468 11.20 -5.01 6.16
N LEU A 469 12.11 -5.20 5.19
CA LEU A 469 11.82 -6.06 4.05
C LEU A 469 11.76 -7.52 4.51
N GLN A 470 10.55 -8.09 4.45
CA GLN A 470 10.33 -9.50 4.75
C GLN A 470 10.65 -10.38 3.53
N TYR A 471 10.87 -11.68 3.70
CA TYR A 471 10.94 -12.66 2.60
C TYR A 471 11.96 -12.40 1.46
N LEU A 472 13.16 -11.90 1.78
CA LEU A 472 14.22 -11.67 0.80
C LEU A 472 14.82 -12.98 0.22
N LYS A 473 14.79 -14.08 0.99
CA LYS A 473 15.37 -15.38 0.59
C LYS A 473 14.58 -15.99 -0.57
N GLU A 474 13.27 -15.99 -0.41
CA GLU A 474 12.25 -16.48 -1.32
C GLU A 474 12.32 -15.67 -2.63
N SER A 475 12.42 -14.35 -2.51
CA SER A 475 12.55 -13.44 -3.66
C SER A 475 13.81 -13.67 -4.50
N LYS A 476 14.92 -14.11 -3.89
CA LYS A 476 16.17 -14.42 -4.62
C LYS A 476 16.04 -15.71 -5.43
N ALA A 477 15.37 -16.73 -4.89
CA ALA A 477 15.12 -17.98 -5.60
C ALA A 477 14.27 -17.75 -6.86
N ALA A 478 13.27 -16.86 -6.77
CA ALA A 478 12.45 -16.45 -7.92
C ALA A 478 13.24 -15.62 -8.95
N ALA A 479 14.12 -14.71 -8.50
CA ALA A 479 14.93 -13.85 -9.37
C ALA A 479 15.92 -14.61 -10.28
N GLY A 480 16.34 -15.82 -9.87
CA GLY A 480 17.24 -16.68 -10.64
C GLY A 480 16.59 -17.37 -11.85
N LYS A 481 15.25 -17.47 -11.91
CA LYS A 481 14.50 -18.20 -12.94
C LYS A 481 14.02 -17.32 -14.10
N SER A 482 14.65 -16.15 -14.33
CA SER A 482 14.05 -15.02 -15.05
C SER A 482 13.28 -15.38 -16.33
N SER A 483 12.01 -14.96 -16.38
CA SER A 483 11.28 -14.77 -17.64
C SER A 483 11.99 -13.71 -18.50
N LYS A 484 11.97 -13.89 -19.82
CA LYS A 484 12.61 -13.01 -20.82
C LYS A 484 12.05 -11.57 -20.85
N THR A 485 11.06 -11.25 -20.01
CA THR A 485 10.37 -9.96 -20.05
C THR A 485 11.13 -8.91 -19.24
N ILE A 486 11.70 -7.93 -19.95
CA ILE A 486 12.31 -6.75 -19.34
C ILE A 486 11.20 -5.87 -18.77
N THR A 487 11.16 -5.72 -17.44
CA THR A 487 10.23 -4.80 -16.75
C THR A 487 10.76 -3.37 -16.78
N TYR A 488 9.87 -2.38 -16.63
CA TYR A 488 10.24 -0.96 -16.56
C TYR A 488 11.33 -0.70 -15.49
N SER A 489 11.15 -1.23 -14.28
CA SER A 489 12.11 -1.07 -13.18
C SER A 489 13.50 -1.62 -13.52
N LYS A 490 13.60 -2.72 -14.30
CA LYS A 490 14.89 -3.23 -14.79
C LYS A 490 15.54 -2.26 -15.79
N LYS A 491 14.77 -1.68 -16.71
CA LYS A 491 15.30 -0.66 -17.64
C LYS A 491 15.83 0.56 -16.91
N VAL A 492 15.12 1.03 -15.88
CA VAL A 492 15.58 2.13 -15.02
C VAL A 492 16.92 1.77 -14.36
N ILE A 493 17.00 0.57 -13.76
CA ILE A 493 18.22 0.09 -13.11
C ILE A 493 19.38 -0.02 -14.11
N ASP A 494 19.16 -0.62 -15.26
CA ASP A 494 20.19 -0.78 -16.30
C ASP A 494 20.66 0.58 -16.85
N THR A 495 19.75 1.55 -17.00
CA THR A 495 20.08 2.92 -17.42
C THR A 495 20.94 3.61 -16.36
N ALA A 496 20.54 3.56 -15.09
CA ALA A 496 21.31 4.14 -14.00
C ALA A 496 22.72 3.52 -13.89
N ILE A 497 22.83 2.21 -14.06
CA ILE A 497 24.12 1.49 -14.05
C ILE A 497 24.98 1.86 -15.25
N LYS A 498 24.38 1.99 -16.43
CA LYS A 498 25.07 2.48 -17.63
C LYS A 498 25.62 3.89 -17.39
N ASP A 499 24.81 4.79 -16.84
CA ASP A 499 25.20 6.17 -16.55
C ASP A 499 26.34 6.24 -15.52
N ILE A 500 26.29 5.39 -14.47
CA ILE A 500 27.39 5.23 -13.51
C ILE A 500 28.67 4.79 -14.22
N ASN A 501 28.59 3.80 -15.11
CA ASN A 501 29.74 3.29 -15.84
C ASN A 501 30.31 4.34 -16.81
N THR A 502 29.47 5.05 -17.57
CA THR A 502 29.91 6.13 -18.46
C THR A 502 30.56 7.28 -17.67
N ALA A 503 29.97 7.70 -16.55
CA ALA A 503 30.55 8.73 -15.69
C ALA A 503 31.87 8.32 -15.05
N THR A 504 32.07 7.02 -14.78
CA THR A 504 33.29 6.53 -14.14
C THR A 504 34.40 6.16 -15.12
N TYR A 505 34.06 5.75 -16.34
CA TYR A 505 35.01 5.21 -17.32
C TYR A 505 35.12 6.02 -18.62
N GLY A 506 34.26 7.01 -18.86
CA GLY A 506 34.24 7.77 -20.10
C GLY A 506 34.00 6.91 -21.35
N LYS A 507 33.33 5.76 -21.19
CA LYS A 507 32.96 4.84 -22.26
C LYS A 507 31.53 5.04 -22.74
#